data_AF-A0A916K280-F1
#
_entry.id   AF-A0A916K280-F1
#
_cell.length_a   1.000
_cell.length_b   1.000
_cell.length_c   1.000
_cell.angle_alpha   90.00
_cell.angle_beta   90.00
_cell.angle_gamma   90.00
#
_symmetry.space_group_name_H-M   'P 1'
#
loop_
_entity.id
_entity.type
_entity.pdbx_description
1 polymer ?
#
loop_
_entity_poly.entity_id
_entity_poly.type
_entity_poly.pdbx_seq_one_letter_code
_entity_poly.pdbx_strand_id
1 'polypeptide(L)' 'MSSVSSDSHSVISGEIERVREQMVKLGDQFGLMHPEVQKCSQHLDVLLLRFYEMKQRVKEAAALEERR' A
#
# COMPACT_ATOMS: atom_id res chain seq x y z
N MET A 1 17.51 1.86 16.13
CA MET A 1 16.20 1.18 16.04
C MET A 1 15.70 1.16 14.60
N SER A 2 16.54 0.72 13.66
CA SER A 2 16.34 1.00 12.22
C SER A 2 15.65 -0.14 11.44
N SER A 3 15.36 -1.28 12.07
CA SER A 3 14.78 -2.44 11.39
C SER A 3 13.24 -2.39 11.28
N VAL A 4 12.55 -1.82 12.27
CA VAL A 4 11.07 -1.88 12.38
C VAL A 4 10.35 -1.12 11.24
N SER A 5 10.94 -0.03 10.74
CA SER A 5 10.38 0.77 9.66
C SER A 5 10.46 0.09 8.29
N SER A 6 11.50 -0.72 8.06
CA SER A 6 11.68 -1.46 6.80
C SER A 6 10.70 -2.62 6.68
N ASP A 7 10.46 -3.33 7.78
CA ASP A 7 9.57 -4.49 7.79
C ASP A 7 8.12 -4.09 7.55
N SER A 8 7.67 -3.00 8.17
CA SER A 8 6.30 -2.50 8.01
C SER A 8 6.03 -2.07 6.56
N HIS A 9 7.00 -1.44 5.89
CA HIS A 9 6.89 -1.02 4.49
C HIS A 9 6.84 -2.22 3.52
N SER A 10 7.63 -3.26 3.81
CA SER A 10 7.61 -4.51 3.04
C SER A 10 6.26 -5.22 3.15
N VAL A 11 5.69 -5.31 4.36
CA VAL A 11 4.39 -5.93 4.61
C VAL A 11 3.28 -5.24 3.82
N ILE A 12 3.14 -3.92 3.94
CA ILE A 12 2.09 -3.19 3.24
C ILE A 12 2.27 -3.22 1.71
N SER A 13 3.52 -3.21 1.22
CA SER A 13 3.79 -3.34 -0.22
C SER A 13 3.37 -4.72 -0.72
N GLY A 14 3.58 -5.78 0.07
CA GLY A 14 3.11 -7.13 -0.27
C GLY A 14 1.59 -7.24 -0.27
N GLU A 15 0.91 -6.57 0.65
CA GLU A 15 -0.56 -6.52 0.67
C GLU A 15 -1.14 -5.77 -0.53
N ILE A 16 -0.53 -4.64 -0.92
CA ILE A 16 -0.91 -3.88 -2.13
C ILE A 16 -0.85 -4.79 -3.36
N GLU A 17 0.24 -5.54 -3.55
CA GLU A 17 0.39 -6.40 -4.73
C GLU A 17 -0.62 -7.54 -4.73
N ARG A 18 -0.88 -8.17 -3.57
CA ARG A 18 -1.91 -9.22 -3.46
C ARG A 18 -3.30 -8.72 -3.83
N VAL A 19 -3.69 -7.54 -3.33
CA VAL A 19 -5.00 -6.94 -3.65
C VAL A 19 -5.07 -6.56 -5.12
N ARG A 20 -4.00 -6.01 -5.70
CA ARG A 20 -3.90 -5.70 -7.12
C ARG A 20 -4.09 -6.94 -8.00
N GLU A 21 -3.37 -8.02 -7.70
CA GLU A 21 -3.51 -9.29 -8.44
C GLU A 21 -4.93 -9.85 -8.35
N GLN A 22 -5.55 -9.80 -7.18
CA GLN A 22 -6.93 -10.24 -6.98
C GLN A 22 -7.91 -9.38 -7.78
N MET A 23 -7.74 -8.05 -7.78
CA MET A 23 -8.57 -7.11 -8.54
C MET A 23 -8.51 -7.40 -10.04
N VAL A 24 -7.30 -7.66 -10.58
CA VAL A 24 -7.11 -8.02 -12.00
C VAL A 24 -7.80 -9.34 -12.32
N LYS A 25 -7.56 -10.39 -11.53
CA LYS A 25 -8.21 -11.71 -11.74
C LYS A 25 -9.73 -11.60 -11.74
N LEU A 26 -10.30 -10.86 -10.79
CA LEU A 26 -11.74 -10.64 -10.70
C LEU A 26 -12.25 -9.74 -11.85
N GLY A 27 -11.48 -8.75 -12.28
CA GLY A 27 -11.80 -7.87 -13.39
C GLY A 27 -11.83 -8.60 -14.72
N ASP A 28 -10.88 -9.50 -14.95
CA ASP A 28 -10.84 -10.38 -16.12
C ASP A 28 -12.02 -11.36 -16.14
N GLN A 29 -12.42 -11.87 -14.97
CA GLN A 29 -13.49 -12.85 -14.85
C GLN A 29 -14.90 -12.24 -14.90
N PHE A 30 -15.12 -11.09 -14.26
CA PHE A 30 -16.46 -10.55 -14.02
C PHE A 30 -16.67 -9.13 -14.55
N GLY A 31 -15.63 -8.48 -15.04
CA GLY A 31 -15.65 -7.08 -15.46
C GLY A 31 -15.46 -6.09 -14.31
N LEU A 32 -15.10 -4.85 -14.66
CA LEU A 32 -14.67 -3.84 -13.70
C LEU A 32 -15.76 -3.39 -12.72
N MET A 33 -17.04 -3.48 -13.10
CA MET A 33 -18.17 -3.07 -12.27
C MET A 33 -18.62 -4.13 -11.27
N HIS A 34 -17.97 -5.31 -11.26
CA HIS A 34 -18.34 -6.37 -10.33
C HIS A 34 -18.09 -5.93 -8.87
N PRO A 35 -19.00 -6.21 -7.92
CA PRO A 35 -18.87 -5.76 -6.53
C PRO A 35 -17.54 -6.15 -5.86
N GLU A 36 -17.03 -7.34 -6.15
CA GLU A 36 -15.74 -7.78 -5.58
C GLU A 36 -14.55 -7.02 -6.17
N VAL A 37 -14.60 -6.60 -7.43
CA VAL A 37 -13.58 -5.72 -8.04
C VAL A 37 -13.61 -4.34 -7.37
N GLN A 38 -14.82 -3.81 -7.14
CA GLN A 38 -15.00 -2.53 -6.46
C GLN A 38 -14.50 -2.58 -5.00
N LYS A 39 -14.74 -3.68 -4.29
CA LYS A 39 -14.17 -3.91 -2.95
C LYS A 39 -12.65 -3.96 -2.97
N CYS A 40 -12.06 -4.65 -3.95
CA CYS A 40 -10.60 -4.65 -4.13
C CYS A 40 -10.08 -3.24 -4.40
N SER A 41 -10.76 -2.45 -5.23
CA SER A 41 -10.38 -1.05 -5.50
C SER A 41 -10.38 -0.20 -4.23
N GLN A 42 -11.45 -0.27 -3.43
CA GLN A 42 -11.55 0.47 -2.17
C GLN A 42 -10.47 0.04 -1.17
N HIS A 43 -10.18 -1.26 -1.10
CA HIS A 43 -9.12 -1.76 -0.24
C HIS A 43 -7.74 -1.28 -0.72
N LEU A 44 -7.50 -1.29 -2.03
CA LEU A 44 -6.26 -0.81 -2.64
C LEU A 44 -6.03 0.67 -2.31
N ASP A 45 -7.07 1.51 -2.38
CA ASP A 45 -6.98 2.93 -2.03
C ASP A 45 -6.53 3.14 -0.57
N VAL A 46 -7.11 2.38 0.37
CA VAL A 46 -6.73 2.45 1.80
C VAL A 46 -5.28 2.04 2.02
N LEU A 47 -4.83 0.97 1.36
CA LEU A 47 -3.44 0.51 1.48
C LEU A 47 -2.46 1.51 0.88
N LEU A 48 -2.79 2.12 -0.26
CA LEU A 48 -1.96 3.14 -0.90
C LEU A 48 -1.82 4.38 -0.01
N LEU A 49 -2.91 4.88 0.58
CA LEU A 49 -2.85 6.02 1.51
C LEU A 49 -1.90 5.74 2.68
N ARG A 50 -2.04 4.58 3.33
CA ARG A 50 -1.16 4.17 4.43
C ARG A 50 0.29 4.05 3.99
N PHE A 51 0.55 3.48 2.81
CA PHE A 51 1.89 3.37 2.24
C PHE A 51 2.53 4.75 2.04
N TYR A 52 1.78 5.70 1.48
CA TYR A 52 2.28 7.06 1.28
C TYR A 52 2.51 7.80 2.58
N GLU A 53 1.64 7.66 3.57
CA GLU A 53 1.84 8.23 4.91
C GLU A 53 3.12 7.70 5.55
N MET A 54 3.36 6.39 5.49
CA MET A 54 4.59 5.78 6.01
C MET A 54 5.83 6.29 5.29
N LYS A 55 5.78 6.36 3.95
CA LYS A 55 6.88 6.90 3.14
C LYS A 55 7.17 8.36 3.47
N GLN A 56 6.13 9.16 3.74
CA GLN A 56 6.27 10.56 4.11
C GLN A 56 6.94 10.71 5.49
N ARG A 57 6.53 9.91 6.48
CA ARG A 57 7.14 9.93 7.82
C ARG A 57 8.63 9.57 7.80
N VAL A 58 9.03 8.61 6.97
CA VAL A 58 10.45 8.24 6.80
C VAL A 58 11.25 9.41 6.22
N LYS A 59 10.72 10.11 5.22
CA LYS A 59 11.36 11.30 4.66
C LYS A 59 11.52 12.42 5.68
N GLU A 60 10.49 12.68 6.47
CA GLU A 60 10.51 13.72 7.51
C GLU A 60 11.52 13.39 8.62
N ALA A 61 11.61 12.13 9.03
CA ALA A 61 12.60 11.68 10.01
C ALA A 61 14.03 11.88 9.50
N ALA A 62 14.31 11.48 8.26
CA ALA A 62 15.63 11.66 7.64
C ALA A 62 16.01 13.15 7.52
N ALA A 63 15.07 14.00 7.10
CA ALA A 63 15.30 15.45 6.99
C ALA A 63 15.55 16.13 8.34
N LEU A 64 15.02 15.59 9.44
CA LEU A 64 15.30 16.10 10.80
C LEU A 64 16.67 15.65 11.30
N GLU A 65 17.12 14.44 10.95
CA GLU A 65 18.46 13.94 11.27
C GLU A 65 19.56 14.72 10.53
N GLU A 66 19.36 15.07 9.25
CA GLU A 66 20.32 15.87 8.48
C GLU A 66 20.50 17.32 8.99
N ARG A 67 19.55 17.81 9.79
CA ARG A 67 19.57 19.17 10.37
C ARG A 67 20.18 19.21 11.78
N ARG A 68 20.57 18.06 12.34
CA ARG A 68 21.21 17.94 13.66
C ARG A 68 22.72 17.85 13.52
#